data_AF-A0A1B6GCG9-F1
#
_entry.id   AF-A0A1B6GCG9-F1
#
_cell.length_a   1.000
_cell.length_b   1.000
_cell.length_c   1.000
_cell.angle_alpha   90.00
_cell.angle_beta   90.00
_cell.angle_gamma   90.00
#
_symmetry.space_group_name_H-M   'P 1'
#
loop_
_entity.id
_entity.type
_entity.pdbx_description
1 polymer ?
#
loop_
_entity_poly.entity_id
_entity_poly.type
_entity_poly.pdbx_seq_one_letter_code
_entity_poly.pdbx_strand_id
1 'polypeptide(L)'
;FYKNPMFYTQGHFSKFIPPGSRRIDVQSNQNSSANATQTGHSFDFKNALGLLRPSSELSDNSSTPSPLPTFPPTPYIEVPQTVLCLATKNPDNSSTVIVLNAKDVSVNVTIADMMAGNISMTIAAQSINTFVYWRNPN
;
A
#
# COMPACT_ATOMS: atom_id res chain seq x y z
N PHE A 1 -2.18 17.77 -21.59
CA PHE A 1 -1.88 17.62 -20.15
C PHE A 1 -1.58 16.14 -19.87
N TYR A 2 -0.66 15.83 -18.97
CA TYR A 2 -0.33 14.45 -18.59
C TYR A 2 -0.74 14.18 -17.14
N LYS A 3 -1.33 13.02 -16.89
CA LYS A 3 -1.73 12.58 -15.55
C LYS A 3 -0.64 11.70 -14.98
N ASN A 4 0.01 12.17 -13.92
CA ASN A 4 1.01 11.38 -13.21
C ASN A 4 0.35 10.28 -12.35
N PRO A 5 1.09 9.28 -11.86
CA PRO A 5 0.53 8.22 -10.99
C PRO A 5 -0.19 8.76 -9.75
N MET A 6 0.33 9.85 -9.15
CA MET A 6 -0.29 10.50 -8.00
C MET A 6 -1.72 10.99 -8.28
N PHE A 7 -2.01 11.42 -9.51
CA PHE A 7 -3.37 11.78 -9.93
C PHE A 7 -4.34 10.60 -9.78
N TYR A 8 -3.94 9.40 -10.20
CA TYR A 8 -4.79 8.20 -10.10
C TYR A 8 -4.94 7.75 -8.65
N THR A 9 -3.85 7.76 -7.88
CA THR A 9 -3.88 7.47 -6.44
C THR A 9 -4.87 8.39 -5.74
N GLN A 10 -4.80 9.70 -5.95
CA GLN A 10 -5.75 10.65 -5.40
C GLN A 10 -7.19 10.38 -5.87
N GLY A 11 -7.37 9.94 -7.12
CA GLY A 11 -8.66 9.52 -7.67
C GLY A 11 -9.31 8.36 -6.90
N HIS A 12 -8.53 7.35 -6.48
CA HIS A 12 -9.02 6.23 -5.68
C HIS A 12 -9.61 6.66 -4.33
N PHE A 13 -9.06 7.70 -3.71
CA PHE A 13 -9.61 8.23 -2.46
C PHE A 13 -10.77 9.19 -2.72
N SER A 14 -10.54 10.23 -3.52
CA SER A 14 -11.50 11.33 -3.71
C SER A 14 -12.81 10.89 -4.37
N LYS A 15 -12.78 9.91 -5.27
CA LYS A 15 -13.98 9.43 -5.97
C LYS A 15 -14.87 8.54 -5.10
N PHE A 16 -14.28 7.77 -4.19
CA PHE A 16 -14.97 6.68 -3.50
C PHE A 16 -15.09 6.90 -1.98
N ILE A 17 -14.48 7.94 -1.43
CA ILE A 17 -14.60 8.34 -0.02
C ILE A 17 -15.24 9.73 0.03
N PRO A 18 -16.58 9.83 -0.01
CA PRO A 18 -17.26 11.12 0.04
C PRO A 18 -17.08 11.82 1.41
N PRO A 19 -17.36 13.14 1.48
CA PRO A 19 -17.38 13.86 2.75
C PRO A 19 -18.33 13.21 3.77
N GLY A 20 -17.87 13.05 5.01
CA GLY A 20 -18.61 12.39 6.08
C GLY A 20 -18.33 10.89 6.22
N SER A 21 -17.57 10.29 5.30
CA SER A 21 -17.06 8.92 5.47
C SER A 21 -16.19 8.81 6.72
N ARG A 22 -16.37 7.71 7.46
CA ARG A 22 -15.61 7.42 8.69
C ARG A 22 -14.71 6.22 8.46
N ARG A 23 -13.43 6.36 8.80
CA ARG A 23 -12.50 5.22 8.79
C ARG A 23 -12.95 4.18 9.83
N ILE A 24 -12.92 2.92 9.41
CA ILE A 24 -13.16 1.78 10.30
C ILE A 24 -11.89 0.94 10.41
N ASP A 25 -11.76 0.24 11.52
CA ASP A 25 -10.61 -0.63 11.75
C ASP A 25 -10.67 -1.86 10.82
N VAL A 26 -9.49 -2.33 10.39
CA VAL A 26 -9.37 -3.51 9.53
C VAL A 26 -8.42 -4.50 10.19
N GLN A 27 -8.95 -5.68 10.51
CA GLN A 27 -8.17 -6.79 11.02
C GLN A 27 -7.53 -7.53 9.85
N SER A 28 -6.20 -7.50 9.78
CA SER A 28 -5.45 -8.09 8.67
C SER A 28 -4.77 -9.38 9.10
N ASN A 29 -5.08 -10.48 8.42
CA ASN A 29 -4.37 -11.75 8.57
C ASN A 29 -3.27 -11.87 7.51
N GLN A 30 -2.33 -10.92 7.52
CA GLN A 30 -1.11 -11.05 6.74
C GLN A 30 -0.17 -11.95 7.54
N ASN A 31 0.37 -12.99 6.92
CA ASN A 31 1.40 -13.80 7.56
C ASN A 31 2.69 -12.98 7.64
N SER A 32 2.86 -12.24 8.74
CA SER A 32 4.07 -11.51 9.05
C SER A 32 5.15 -12.50 9.46
N SER A 33 5.79 -13.15 8.49
CA SER A 33 7.03 -13.88 8.72
C SER A 33 8.19 -12.89 8.89
N ALA A 34 8.27 -12.26 10.06
CA ALA A 34 9.45 -11.52 10.49
C ALA A 34 9.43 -11.34 12.01
N ASN A 35 10.42 -11.89 12.70
CA ASN A 35 10.70 -11.66 14.11
C ASN A 35 10.91 -10.15 14.37
N ALA A 36 9.88 -9.48 14.88
CA ALA A 36 10.03 -8.23 15.63
C ALA A 36 8.78 -8.05 16.49
N THR A 37 8.97 -7.97 17.80
CA THR A 37 7.99 -7.56 18.79
C THR A 37 7.34 -6.23 18.39
N GLN A 38 6.18 -6.29 17.72
CA GLN A 38 5.30 -5.16 17.46
C GLN A 38 4.02 -5.38 18.25
N THR A 39 4.01 -4.84 19.47
CA THR A 39 2.80 -4.69 20.27
C THR A 39 2.01 -3.50 19.74
N GLY A 40 0.81 -3.76 19.19
CA GLY A 40 -0.29 -2.80 19.11
C GLY A 40 -0.31 -1.83 17.91
N HIS A 41 -1.35 -1.97 17.09
CA HIS A 41 -2.10 -0.92 16.40
C HIS A 41 -1.40 0.43 16.12
N SER A 42 -0.69 0.53 14.99
CA SER A 42 -0.35 1.80 14.34
C SER A 42 0.24 1.49 12.97
N PHE A 43 -0.27 2.13 11.90
CA PHE A 43 0.49 2.22 10.66
C PHE A 43 1.71 3.09 10.94
N ASP A 44 2.83 2.47 11.32
CA ASP A 44 4.04 3.20 11.68
C ASP A 44 4.70 3.77 10.42
N PHE A 45 4.40 5.06 10.15
CA PHE A 45 5.11 5.87 9.15
C PHE A 45 6.63 5.87 9.36
N LYS A 46 7.13 5.53 10.54
CA LYS A 46 8.56 5.34 10.82
C LYS A 46 9.16 4.15 10.07
N ASN A 47 8.42 3.07 9.87
CA ASN A 47 8.89 1.93 9.07
C ASN A 47 8.90 2.27 7.57
N ALA A 48 7.87 2.99 7.09
CA ALA A 48 7.83 3.47 5.71
C ALA A 48 8.94 4.50 5.41
N LEU A 49 9.25 5.39 6.35
CA LEU A 49 10.33 6.38 6.22
C LEU A 49 11.72 5.78 6.50
N GLY A 50 11.80 4.73 7.33
CA GLY A 50 13.04 4.04 7.71
C GLY A 50 13.62 3.12 6.64
N LEU A 51 12.86 2.82 5.58
CA LEU A 51 13.31 2.09 4.38
C LEU A 51 14.17 2.96 3.43
N LEU A 52 14.30 4.26 3.69
CA LEU A 52 15.26 5.15 3.02
C LEU A 52 16.66 5.02 3.64
N ARG A 53 17.08 3.83 4.06
CA ARG A 53 18.47 3.59 4.47
C ARG A 53 19.33 3.45 3.21
N PRO A 54 20.42 4.22 3.06
CA PRO A 54 21.41 3.93 2.03
C PRO A 54 21.92 2.51 2.24
N SER A 55 21.78 1.64 1.23
CA SER A 55 22.42 0.33 1.21
C SER A 55 23.93 0.50 1.32
N SER A 56 24.58 -0.33 2.13
CA SER A 56 26.04 -0.36 2.32
C SER A 56 26.77 -0.42 0.97
N GLU A 57 27.67 0.53 0.75
CA GLU A 57 28.44 0.66 -0.49
C GLU A 57 29.26 -0.62 -0.76
N LEU A 58 29.02 -1.24 -1.92
CA LEU A 58 29.91 -2.26 -2.46
C LEU A 58 31.15 -1.55 -3.04
N SER A 59 32.33 -1.89 -2.53
CA SER A 59 33.60 -1.33 -2.99
C SER A 59 33.98 -1.87 -4.38
N ASP A 60 33.60 -1.15 -5.45
CA ASP A 60 34.11 -1.43 -6.79
C ASP A 60 35.51 -0.83 -6.94
N ASN A 61 36.52 -1.70 -6.89
CA ASN A 61 37.92 -1.42 -7.16
C ASN A 61 38.19 -1.31 -8.67
N SER A 62 37.56 -0.37 -9.37
CA SER A 62 37.82 -0.11 -10.79
C SER A 62 38.47 1.27 -10.99
N SER A 63 39.78 1.25 -11.22
CA SER A 63 40.60 2.42 -11.48
C SER A 63 40.48 2.91 -12.93
N THR A 64 39.34 3.52 -13.29
CA THR A 64 39.27 4.39 -14.47
C THR A 64 38.48 5.66 -14.13
N PRO A 65 39.12 6.85 -14.07
CA PRO A 65 38.40 8.09 -13.81
C PRO A 65 37.60 8.50 -15.06
N SER A 66 36.27 8.47 -14.95
CA SER A 66 35.39 9.05 -15.96
C SER A 66 35.40 10.59 -15.83
N PRO A 67 35.55 11.36 -16.94
CA PRO A 67 35.60 12.83 -16.92
C PRO A 67 34.22 13.52 -16.81
N LEU A 68 33.13 12.74 -16.77
CA LEU A 68 31.78 13.26 -16.56
C LEU A 68 31.49 13.23 -15.04
N PRO A 69 30.85 14.27 -14.44
CA PRO A 69 30.37 14.15 -13.07
C PRO A 69 29.41 12.97 -13.00
N THR A 70 29.86 11.87 -12.42
CA THR A 70 29.01 10.73 -12.11
C THR A 70 28.01 11.25 -11.12
N PHE A 71 26.74 11.40 -11.54
CA PHE A 71 25.66 11.52 -10.58
C PHE A 71 25.86 10.39 -9.57
N PRO A 72 25.98 10.68 -8.25
CA PRO A 72 26.18 9.63 -7.27
C PRO A 72 25.14 8.54 -7.53
N PRO A 73 25.51 7.25 -7.47
CA PRO A 73 24.57 6.17 -7.73
C PRO A 73 23.35 6.44 -6.86
N THR A 74 22.18 6.59 -7.49
CA THR A 74 20.95 6.84 -6.75
C THR A 74 20.82 5.69 -5.74
N PRO A 75 20.70 5.96 -4.43
CA PRO A 75 20.58 4.90 -3.45
C PRO A 75 19.40 4.02 -3.86
N TYR A 76 19.63 2.70 -3.93
CA TYR A 76 18.55 1.76 -4.23
C TYR A 76 17.55 1.82 -3.07
N ILE A 77 16.33 2.26 -3.36
CA ILE A 77 15.26 2.33 -2.37
C ILE A 77 14.62 0.96 -2.29
N GLU A 78 14.76 0.28 -1.15
CA GLU A 78 14.02 -0.94 -0.88
C GLU A 78 12.53 -0.60 -0.73
N VAL A 79 11.74 -0.97 -1.74
CA VAL A 79 10.30 -0.77 -1.72
C VAL A 79 9.67 -1.80 -0.76
N PRO A 80 8.83 -1.38 0.20
CA PRO A 80 8.19 -2.32 1.11
C PRO A 80 7.27 -3.28 0.36
N GLN A 81 7.59 -4.57 0.41
CA GLN A 81 6.79 -5.66 -0.16
C GLN A 81 5.57 -5.97 0.74
N THR A 82 4.70 -4.98 0.91
CA THR A 82 3.56 -5.02 1.82
C THR A 82 2.24 -4.87 1.09
N VAL A 83 1.17 -5.43 1.67
CA VAL A 83 -0.19 -5.17 1.25
C VAL A 83 -0.83 -4.27 2.29
N LEU A 84 -1.19 -3.06 1.88
CA LEU A 84 -1.84 -2.07 2.74
C LEU A 84 -3.33 -2.02 2.41
N CYS A 85 -4.15 -1.79 3.43
CA CYS A 85 -5.59 -1.63 3.25
C CYS A 85 -6.15 -0.53 4.14
N LEU A 86 -7.21 0.11 3.66
CA LEU A 86 -7.98 1.11 4.39
C LEU A 86 -9.45 0.91 4.09
N ALA A 87 -10.26 0.80 5.14
CA ALA A 87 -11.71 0.69 5.02
C ALA A 87 -12.41 1.91 5.61
N THR A 88 -13.52 2.30 5.00
CA THR A 88 -14.37 3.38 5.45
C THR A 88 -15.84 2.99 5.36
N LYS A 89 -16.65 3.55 6.26
CA LYS A 89 -18.10 3.55 6.20
C LYS A 89 -18.55 4.90 5.64
N ASN A 90 -19.24 4.87 4.51
CA ASN A 90 -19.72 6.06 3.85
C ASN A 90 -21.11 6.48 4.39
N PRO A 91 -21.50 7.76 4.24
CA PRO A 91 -22.81 8.25 4.69
C PRO A 91 -24.01 7.62 3.97
N ASP A 92 -23.83 7.17 2.73
CA ASP A 92 -24.84 6.48 1.91
C ASP A 92 -25.02 4.99 2.29
N ASN A 93 -24.44 4.58 3.42
CA ASN A 93 -24.35 3.21 3.90
C ASN A 93 -23.51 2.25 3.04
N SER A 94 -22.82 2.71 2.01
CA SER A 94 -21.78 1.88 1.37
C SER A 94 -20.56 1.73 2.27
N SER A 95 -19.80 0.67 2.04
CA SER A 95 -18.46 0.47 2.58
C SER A 95 -17.46 0.60 1.43
N THR A 96 -16.38 1.34 1.66
CA THR A 96 -15.29 1.46 0.69
C THR A 96 -14.01 0.90 1.27
N VAL A 97 -13.37 -0.01 0.54
CA VAL A 97 -12.09 -0.63 0.91
C VAL A 97 -11.09 -0.35 -0.19
N ILE A 98 -10.00 0.34 0.15
CA ILE A 98 -8.87 0.57 -0.75
C ILE A 98 -7.77 -0.41 -0.36
N VAL A 99 -7.26 -1.15 -1.34
CA VAL A 99 -6.17 -2.11 -1.16
C VAL A 99 -5.02 -1.73 -2.09
N LEU A 100 -3.84 -1.52 -1.51
CA LEU A 100 -2.60 -1.30 -2.23
C LEU A 100 -1.74 -2.55 -2.09
N ASN A 101 -1.47 -3.21 -3.21
CA ASN A 101 -0.45 -4.24 -3.29
C ASN A 101 0.85 -3.60 -3.75
N ALA A 102 1.76 -3.30 -2.82
CA ALA A 102 3.09 -2.79 -3.14
C ALA A 102 4.08 -3.90 -3.50
N LYS A 103 3.64 -5.18 -3.49
CA LYS A 103 4.49 -6.30 -3.88
C LYS A 103 4.67 -6.37 -5.40
N ASP A 104 5.78 -6.98 -5.81
CA ASP A 104 6.06 -7.31 -7.21
C ASP A 104 5.35 -8.57 -7.70
N VAL A 105 4.49 -9.15 -6.86
CA VAL A 105 3.72 -10.37 -7.15
C VAL A 105 2.24 -10.13 -6.87
N SER A 106 1.36 -10.74 -7.67
CA SER A 106 -0.08 -10.71 -7.44
C SER A 106 -0.48 -11.46 -6.15
N VAL A 107 -1.42 -10.91 -5.39
CA VAL A 107 -1.86 -11.45 -4.10
C VAL A 107 -3.36 -11.73 -4.14
N ASN A 108 -3.78 -12.91 -3.70
CA ASN A 108 -5.19 -13.20 -3.46
C ASN A 108 -5.63 -12.54 -2.16
N VAL A 109 -6.56 -11.60 -2.25
CA VAL A 109 -7.09 -10.86 -1.11
C VAL A 109 -8.56 -11.20 -0.92
N THR A 110 -8.92 -11.51 0.32
CA THR A 110 -10.30 -11.75 0.73
C THR A 110 -10.72 -10.66 1.70
N ILE A 111 -11.75 -9.90 1.32
CA ILE A 111 -12.41 -8.91 2.16
C ILE A 111 -13.63 -9.59 2.79
N ALA A 112 -13.63 -9.73 4.11
CA ALA A 112 -14.76 -10.29 4.85
C ALA A 112 -15.47 -9.19 5.64
N ASP A 113 -16.77 -9.00 5.37
CA ASP A 113 -17.67 -8.17 6.19
C ASP A 113 -18.79 -9.07 6.70
N MET A 114 -18.99 -9.09 8.04
CA MET A 114 -19.98 -9.95 8.69
C MET A 114 -21.41 -9.78 8.15
N MET A 115 -21.74 -8.60 7.62
CA MET A 115 -23.08 -8.29 7.11
C MET A 115 -23.19 -8.38 5.59
N ALA A 116 -22.08 -8.30 4.85
CA ALA A 116 -22.10 -8.32 3.38
C ALA A 116 -21.56 -9.64 2.78
N GLY A 117 -20.89 -10.47 3.60
CA GLY A 117 -20.22 -11.69 3.15
C GLY A 117 -18.77 -11.44 2.73
N ASN A 118 -18.27 -12.31 1.85
CA ASN A 118 -16.86 -12.37 1.49
C ASN A 118 -16.65 -12.00 0.02
N ILE A 119 -15.68 -11.14 -0.25
CA ILE A 119 -15.25 -10.74 -1.59
C ILE A 119 -13.81 -11.20 -1.76
N SER A 120 -13.58 -12.18 -2.62
CA SER A 120 -12.24 -12.72 -2.92
C SER A 120 -11.80 -12.32 -4.31
N MET A 121 -10.64 -11.68 -4.44
CA MET A 121 -10.10 -11.26 -5.74
C MET A 121 -8.57 -11.34 -5.76
N THR A 122 -8.02 -11.70 -6.93
CA THR A 122 -6.58 -11.61 -7.19
C THR A 122 -6.22 -10.16 -7.52
N ILE A 123 -5.44 -9.53 -6.65
CA ILE A 123 -4.92 -8.17 -6.82
C ILE A 123 -3.55 -8.24 -7.49
N ALA A 124 -3.39 -7.56 -8.63
CA ALA A 124 -2.14 -7.55 -9.39
C ALA A 124 -0.97 -6.96 -8.58
N ALA A 125 0.26 -7.32 -8.96
CA ALA A 125 1.47 -6.68 -8.46
C ALA A 125 1.44 -5.16 -8.67
N GLN A 126 2.04 -4.39 -7.76
CA GLN A 126 2.17 -2.93 -7.84
C GLN A 126 0.87 -2.21 -8.22
N SER A 127 -0.27 -2.62 -7.63
CA SER A 127 -1.59 -2.12 -8.02
C SER A 127 -2.39 -1.59 -6.84
N ILE A 128 -3.25 -0.62 -7.12
CA ILE A 128 -4.24 -0.08 -6.18
C ILE A 128 -5.64 -0.41 -6.69
N ASN A 129 -6.46 -1.00 -5.82
CA ASN A 129 -7.83 -1.39 -6.12
C ASN A 129 -8.78 -0.79 -5.09
N THR A 130 -9.95 -0.37 -5.54
CA THR A 130 -11.01 0.15 -4.67
C THR A 130 -12.24 -0.71 -4.83
N PHE A 131 -12.71 -1.26 -3.71
CA PHE A 131 -13.94 -2.04 -3.62
C PHE A 131 -15.00 -1.18 -2.95
N VAL A 132 -16.17 -1.11 -3.55
CA VAL A 132 -17.34 -0.44 -2.97
C VAL A 132 -18.48 -1.44 -2.97
N TYR A 133 -19.11 -1.61 -1.81
CA TYR A 133 -20.23 -2.54 -1.66
C TYR A 133 -21.23 -2.01 -0.63
N TRP A 134 -22.47 -2.46 -0.76
CA TRP A 134 -23.55 -2.16 0.20
C TRP A 134 -23.81 -3.38 1.07
N ARG A 135 -24.19 -3.13 2.32
CA ARG A 135 -24.72 -4.16 3.20
C ARG A 135 -26.19 -4.35 2.85
N ASN A 136 -26.64 -5.60 2.77
CA ASN A 136 -28.06 -5.87 2.62
C ASN A 136 -28.78 -5.39 3.88
N PRO A 137 -29.80 -4.52 3.78
CA PRO A 137 -30.65 -4.24 4.91
C PRO A 137 -31.42 -5.53 5.26
N ASN A 138 -31.42 -5.88 6.54
CA ASN A 138 -32.34 -6.89 7.07
C ASN A 138 -33.77 -6.35 7.07
#